data_AF-A0A7W7AEG9-F1
#
_entry.id   AF-A0A7W7AEG9-F1
#
_cell.length_a   1.000
_cell.length_b   1.000
_cell.length_c   1.000
_cell.angle_alpha   90.00
_cell.angle_beta   90.00
_cell.angle_gamma   90.00
#
_symmetry.space_group_name_H-M   'P 1'
#
loop_
_entity.id
_entity.type
_entity.pdbx_description
1 polymer ?
#
loop_
_entity_poly.entity_id
_entity_poly.type
_entity_poly.pdbx_seq_one_letter_code
_entity_poly.pdbx_strand_id
1 'polypeptide(L)'
;MLILIASVQGLVVFGSAYALWHWRGFSNVWLKAPLMLMSWLGWCILTIAGYAALGGDGGLMDGFGLVLILCITALLGSLLFLLGWVLA
;
A
#
# COMPACT_ATOMS: atom_id res chain seq x y z
N MET A 1 7.05 13.11 11.08
CA MET A 1 5.61 12.82 10.85
C MET A 1 5.39 12.05 9.56
N LEU A 2 5.85 12.52 8.40
CA LEU A 2 5.72 11.82 7.10
C LEU A 2 6.27 10.40 7.09
N ILE A 3 7.43 10.16 7.71
CA ILE A 3 8.03 8.83 7.81
C ILE A 3 7.10 7.86 8.55
N LEU A 4 6.50 8.30 9.65
CA LEU A 4 5.56 7.48 10.43
C LEU A 4 4.33 7.09 9.60
N ILE A 5 3.76 8.05 8.86
CA ILE A 5 2.60 7.82 7.99
C ILE A 5 2.97 6.83 6.88
N ALA A 6 4.11 7.01 6.22
CA ALA A 6 4.61 6.11 5.19
C ALA A 6 4.86 4.69 5.74
N SER A 7 5.44 4.57 6.95
CA SER A 7 5.66 3.29 7.60
C SER A 7 4.36 2.58 7.95
N VAL A 8 3.34 3.29 8.47
CA VAL A 8 2.04 2.68 8.79
C VAL A 8 1.33 2.23 7.51
N GLN A 9 1.27 3.07 6.48
CA GLN A 9 0.67 2.72 5.20
C GLN A 9 1.38 1.53 4.54
N GLY A 10 2.72 1.55 4.53
CA GLY A 10 3.56 0.47 4.02
C GLY A 10 3.38 -0.83 4.80
N LEU A 11 3.15 -0.76 6.12
CA LEU A 11 2.91 -1.92 6.97
C LEU A 11 1.54 -2.55 6.70
N VAL A 12 0.50 -1.75 6.40
CA VAL A 12 -0.80 -2.31 5.99
C VAL A 12 -0.64 -3.09 4.68
N VAL A 13 0.00 -2.49 3.67
CA VAL A 13 0.26 -3.15 2.38
C VAL A 13 1.10 -4.41 2.56
N PHE A 14 2.19 -4.33 3.33
CA PHE A 14 3.02 -5.48 3.64
C PHE A 14 2.24 -6.58 4.36
N GLY A 15 1.47 -6.22 5.38
CA GLY A 15 0.70 -7.15 6.19
C GLY A 15 -0.31 -7.95 5.37
N SER A 16 -1.04 -7.30 4.45
CA SER A 16 -1.97 -8.00 3.56
C SER A 16 -1.26 -8.88 2.53
N ALA A 17 -0.12 -8.43 1.96
CA ALA A 17 0.68 -9.26 1.07
C ALA A 17 1.28 -10.48 1.78
N TYR A 18 1.81 -10.29 2.98
CA TYR A 18 2.42 -11.33 3.82
C TYR A 18 1.38 -12.35 4.30
N ALA A 19 0.19 -11.89 4.71
CA ALA A 19 -0.90 -12.78 5.08
C ALA A 19 -1.32 -13.66 3.89
N LEU A 20 -1.42 -13.08 2.69
CA LEU A 20 -1.78 -13.83 1.48
C LEU A 20 -0.69 -14.83 1.07
N TRP A 21 0.58 -14.45 1.23
CA TRP A 21 1.73 -15.33 1.05
C TRP A 21 1.66 -16.57 1.93
N HIS A 22 1.44 -16.35 3.23
CA HIS A 22 1.40 -17.42 4.22
C HIS A 22 0.18 -18.32 4.03
N TRP A 23 -0.98 -17.73 3.73
CA TRP A 23 -2.22 -18.48 3.53
C TRP A 23 -2.18 -19.38 2.29
N ARG A 24 -1.52 -18.94 1.21
CA ARG A 24 -1.37 -19.73 -0.01
C ARG A 24 -0.17 -20.69 0.02
N GLY A 25 0.64 -20.66 1.07
CA GLY A 25 1.80 -21.55 1.22
C GLY A 25 2.85 -21.35 0.12
N PHE A 26 3.02 -20.12 -0.38
CA PHE A 26 4.02 -19.87 -1.41
C PHE A 26 5.44 -20.02 -0.84
N SER A 27 6.35 -20.53 -1.65
CA SER A 27 7.77 -20.73 -1.30
C SER A 27 8.73 -19.95 -2.20
N ASN A 28 8.28 -19.50 -3.38
CA ASN A 28 9.12 -18.86 -4.39
C ASN A 28 9.36 -17.37 -4.14
N VAL A 29 10.55 -16.97 -3.72
CA VAL A 29 10.92 -15.57 -3.44
C VAL A 29 10.48 -14.58 -4.53
N TRP A 30 10.51 -14.98 -5.80
CA TRP A 30 10.05 -14.18 -6.95
C TRP A 30 8.58 -13.75 -6.90
N LEU A 31 7.72 -14.46 -6.17
CA LEU A 31 6.32 -14.13 -6.01
C LEU A 31 6.07 -13.03 -4.95
N LYS A 32 7.06 -12.71 -4.09
CA LYS A 32 6.93 -11.67 -3.06
C LYS A 32 6.64 -10.29 -3.68
N ALA A 33 7.36 -9.91 -4.73
CA ALA A 33 7.20 -8.63 -5.42
C ALA A 33 5.83 -8.45 -6.10
N PRO A 34 5.32 -9.39 -6.93
CA PRO A 34 3.99 -9.25 -7.53
C PRO A 34 2.87 -9.28 -6.48
N LEU A 35 3.02 -10.03 -5.38
CA LEU A 35 2.07 -10.00 -4.27
C LEU A 35 2.02 -8.64 -3.58
N MET A 36 3.18 -8.03 -3.36
CA MET A 36 3.27 -6.70 -2.80
C MET A 36 2.63 -5.65 -3.71
N LEU A 37 2.87 -5.75 -5.02
CA LEU A 37 2.26 -4.88 -6.03
C LEU A 37 0.73 -5.01 -6.02
N MET A 38 0.19 -6.23 -6.02
CA MET A 38 -1.25 -6.47 -5.96
C MET A 38 -1.87 -5.91 -4.68
N SER A 39 -1.17 -6.07 -3.55
CA SER A 39 -1.62 -5.51 -2.28
C SER A 39 -1.61 -3.99 -2.28
N TRP A 40 -0.59 -3.36 -2.88
CA TRP A 40 -0.52 -1.91 -3.02
C TRP A 40 -1.63 -1.39 -3.94
N LEU A 41 -1.91 -2.06 -5.05
CA LEU A 41 -3.03 -1.72 -5.93
C LEU A 41 -4.38 -1.79 -5.19
N GLY A 42 -4.59 -2.84 -4.38
CA GLY A 42 -5.77 -2.96 -3.53
C GLY A 42 -5.89 -1.80 -2.54
N TRP A 43 -4.78 -1.38 -1.93
CA TRP A 43 -4.74 -0.22 -1.04
C TRP A 43 -5.08 1.09 -1.75
N CYS A 44 -4.54 1.31 -2.96
CA CYS A 44 -4.87 2.46 -3.79
C CYS A 44 -6.37 2.51 -4.13
N ILE A 45 -6.96 1.38 -4.53
CA ILE A 45 -8.40 1.29 -4.82
C ILE A 45 -9.21 1.64 -3.58
N LEU A 46 -8.88 1.09 -2.41
CA LEU A 46 -9.58 1.39 -1.16
C LEU A 46 -9.45 2.87 -0.77
N THR A 47 -8.28 3.47 -0.97
CA THR A 47 -8.03 4.88 -0.64
C THR A 47 -8.85 5.80 -1.55
N ILE A 48 -8.89 5.50 -2.85
CA ILE A 48 -9.68 6.25 -3.85
C ILE A 48 -11.17 6.07 -3.61
N ALA A 49 -11.63 4.84 -3.35
CA ALA A 49 -13.03 4.55 -3.06
C ALA A 49 -13.48 5.21 -1.75
N GLY A 50 -12.65 5.19 -0.71
CA GLY A 50 -12.90 5.89 0.55
C GLY A 50 -13.00 7.40 0.36
N TYR A 51 -12.12 8.00 -0.45
CA TYR A 51 -12.21 9.41 -0.82
C TYR A 51 -13.53 9.75 -1.53
N ALA A 52 -13.92 8.94 -2.53
CA ALA A 52 -15.19 9.14 -3.23
C ALA A 52 -16.40 9.02 -2.30
N ALA A 53 -16.40 8.02 -1.41
CA ALA A 53 -17.48 7.78 -0.46
C ALA A 53 -17.65 8.90 0.59
N LEU A 54 -16.57 9.61 0.93
CA LEU A 54 -16.58 10.71 1.91
C LEU A 54 -16.99 12.06 1.29
N GLY A 55 -17.48 12.08 0.05
CA GLY A 55 -17.97 13.29 -0.61
C GLY A 55 -16.87 14.08 -1.33
N GLY A 56 -15.94 13.37 -1.99
CA GLY A 56 -14.74 13.88 -2.68
C GLY A 56 -14.90 14.98 -3.74
N ASP A 57 -16.07 15.60 -3.85
CA ASP A 57 -16.39 16.68 -4.79
C ASP A 57 -16.38 18.09 -4.15
N GLY A 58 -16.10 18.23 -2.85
CA GLY A 58 -16.11 19.52 -2.15
C GLY A 58 -14.96 20.50 -2.46
N GLY A 59 -13.98 20.13 -3.30
CA GLY A 59 -12.77 20.93 -3.55
C GLY A 59 -11.71 20.14 -4.31
N LEU A 60 -12.01 19.83 -5.58
CA LEU A 60 -11.40 18.77 -6.41
C LEU A 60 -9.88 18.84 -6.67
N MET A 61 -9.16 19.89 -6.25
CA MET A 61 -7.70 19.99 -6.46
C MET A 61 -6.89 19.59 -5.22
N ASP A 62 -7.34 19.90 -4.00
CA ASP A 62 -6.57 19.60 -2.78
C ASP A 62 -6.80 18.18 -2.27
N GLY A 63 -8.05 17.69 -2.34
CA GLY A 63 -8.42 16.37 -1.81
C GLY A 63 -7.80 15.21 -2.60
N PHE A 64 -7.88 15.28 -3.93
CA PHE A 64 -7.31 14.24 -4.79
C PHE A 64 -5.77 14.24 -4.77
N GLY A 65 -5.14 15.40 -4.68
CA GLY A 65 -3.70 15.52 -4.47
C GLY A 65 -3.25 14.80 -3.20
N LEU A 66 -4.01 14.93 -2.11
CA LEU A 66 -3.74 14.24 -0.84
C LEU A 66 -3.87 12.72 -0.97
N VAL A 67 -4.88 12.23 -1.69
CA VAL A 67 -5.04 10.80 -2.00
C VAL A 67 -3.83 10.25 -2.76
N LEU A 68 -3.35 10.97 -3.77
CA LEU A 68 -2.15 10.57 -4.52
C LEU A 68 -0.90 10.55 -3.63
N ILE A 69 -0.73 11.54 -2.76
CA ILE A 69 0.37 11.58 -1.78
C ILE A 69 0.29 10.36 -0.85
N LEU A 70 -0.90 9.99 -0.36
CA LEU A 70 -1.07 8.80 0.46
C LEU A 70 -0.67 7.54 -0.30
N CYS A 71 -1.13 7.35 -1.53
CA CYS A 71 -0.75 6.21 -2.38
C CYS A 71 0.77 6.13 -2.63
N ILE A 72 1.44 7.27 -2.86
CA ILE A 72 2.89 7.35 -3.04
C ILE A 72 3.62 7.02 -1.73
N THR A 73 3.17 7.55 -0.60
CA THR A 73 3.79 7.25 0.70
C THR A 73 3.62 5.78 1.09
N ALA A 74 2.48 5.17 0.77
CA ALA A 74 2.25 3.74 0.88
C ALA A 74 3.21 2.94 -0.01
N LEU A 75 3.45 3.40 -1.25
CA LEU A 75 4.40 2.77 -2.17
C LEU A 75 5.81 2.79 -1.57
N LEU A 76 6.30 3.96 -1.17
CA LEU A 76 7.64 4.12 -0.61
C LEU A 76 7.84 3.27 0.66
N GLY A 77 6.85 3.28 1.56
CA GLY A 77 6.88 2.44 2.76
C GLY A 77 6.89 0.96 2.44
N SER A 78 6.04 0.52 1.50
CA SER A 78 5.96 -0.89 1.08
C SER A 78 7.26 -1.38 0.42
N LEU A 79 7.97 -0.53 -0.32
CA LEU A 79 9.27 -0.88 -0.92
C LEU A 79 10.33 -1.19 0.13
N LEU A 80 10.38 -0.43 1.23
CA LEU A 80 11.32 -0.70 2.33
C LEU A 80 11.02 -2.05 2.99
N PHE A 81 9.74 -2.35 3.23
CA PHE A 81 9.33 -3.65 3.76
C PHE A 81 9.59 -4.79 2.77
N LEU A 82 9.37 -4.58 1.47
CA LEU A 82 9.67 -5.58 0.43
C LEU A 82 11.16 -5.89 0.39
N LEU A 83 12.03 -4.88 0.46
CA LEU A 83 13.48 -5.09 0.54
C LEU A 83 13.84 -5.95 1.76
N GLY A 84 13.33 -5.58 2.95
CA GLY A 84 13.54 -6.38 4.16
C GLY A 84 13.02 -7.82 4.02
N TRP A 85 11.87 -8.00 3.37
CA TRP A 85 11.26 -9.31 3.19
C TRP A 85 11.96 -10.17 2.13
N VAL A 86 12.52 -9.57 1.07
CA VAL A 86 13.29 -10.32 0.06
C VAL A 86 14.65 -10.75 0.60
N LEU A 87 15.26 -9.94 1.48
CA LEU A 87 16.54 -10.24 2.13
C LEU A 87 16.44 -11.23 3.30
N ALA A 88 15.24 -11.48 3.81
CA ALA A 88 14.93 -12.45 4.85
C ALA A 88 14.46 -13.80 4.26
#